data_AF-A0A3M1E1S7-F1
#
_entry.id   AF-A0A3M1E1S7-F1
#
_cell.length_a   1.000
_cell.length_b   1.000
_cell.length_c   1.000
_cell.angle_alpha   90.00
_cell.angle_beta   90.00
_cell.angle_gamma   90.00
#
_symmetry.space_group_name_H-M   'P 1'
#
loop_
_entity.id
_entity.type
_entity.pdbx_description
1 polymer ?
#
loop_
_entity_poly.entity_id
_entity_poly.type
_entity_poly.pdbx_seq_one_letter_code
_entity_poly.pdbx_strand_id
1 'polypeptide(L)'
;MQSEAENRSAVPSPAMPAPGADLAGRDFSGLDLSGANLSGANLQKARFFQTDLRGVDLSEADLRGAEFAGADLRDAILDGARAMRAGFGGANLSGASLFGADLREASLTQACLNGANLGCADLRGARLREASLKKAHFDEADMRQVDMSLSDVSKASFQNADLRQARLRRVKGFRNADWLGVDIRDINFAGAYMMRREIIDQNYIREFRNHSKVTRLLYWPWWLTCDCGRSMLRWCFWIGVQVLFFAWLYTLTGVDYGRYPTDLSPLYYSVVTLTTLGYGDVVPQTPAAQLVAMIEVTIGYVMLGGLLSIFSNKLARRGD
;
A
#
# COMPACT_ATOMS: atom_id res chain seq x y z
N MET A 1 25.10 -35.65 -58.49
CA MET A 1 25.45 -35.27 -57.12
C MET A 1 24.94 -33.86 -56.89
N GLN A 2 24.03 -33.73 -55.91
CA GLN A 2 23.61 -32.50 -55.23
C GLN A 2 22.85 -31.42 -56.04
N SER A 3 21.51 -31.44 -55.93
CA SER A 3 20.76 -30.24 -55.51
C SER A 3 19.38 -30.64 -54.93
N GLU A 4 19.36 -31.54 -53.96
CA GLU A 4 18.22 -31.72 -53.05
C GLU A 4 18.65 -31.12 -51.72
N ALA A 5 18.33 -29.84 -51.51
CA ALA A 5 18.43 -29.21 -50.21
C ALA A 5 17.33 -28.16 -50.05
N GLU A 6 16.38 -28.52 -49.18
CA GLU A 6 15.62 -27.62 -48.32
C GLU A 6 14.54 -26.73 -48.96
N ASN A 7 13.51 -27.37 -49.52
CA ASN A 7 12.15 -26.83 -49.41
C ASN A 7 11.55 -27.28 -48.07
N ARG A 8 11.99 -26.67 -46.96
CA ARG A 8 11.34 -26.86 -45.65
C ARG A 8 10.03 -26.09 -45.67
N SER A 9 8.95 -26.85 -45.87
CA SER A 9 7.60 -26.62 -45.36
C SER A 9 7.42 -25.28 -44.63
N ALA A 10 6.95 -24.27 -45.35
CA ALA A 10 6.19 -23.20 -44.73
C ALA A 10 4.92 -23.86 -44.16
N VAL A 11 4.95 -24.22 -42.88
CA VAL A 11 3.72 -24.42 -42.12
C VAL A 11 2.97 -23.11 -42.27
N PRO A 12 1.76 -23.08 -42.86
CA PRO A 12 1.01 -21.85 -42.96
C PRO A 12 0.84 -21.33 -41.54
N SER A 13 1.30 -20.11 -41.28
CA SER A 13 0.97 -19.41 -40.04
C SER A 13 -0.55 -19.54 -39.88
N PRO A 14 -1.05 -20.15 -38.79
CA PRO A 14 -2.49 -20.31 -38.61
C PRO A 14 -3.11 -18.92 -38.79
N ALA A 15 -4.18 -18.83 -39.59
CA ALA A 15 -4.87 -17.57 -39.81
C ALA A 15 -5.09 -16.90 -38.45
N MET A 16 -4.55 -15.68 -38.30
CA MET A 16 -4.63 -14.92 -37.05
C MET A 16 -6.08 -14.90 -36.59
N PRO A 17 -6.38 -15.38 -35.37
CA PRO A 17 -7.75 -15.46 -34.90
C PRO A 17 -8.38 -14.06 -34.87
N ALA A 18 -9.63 -13.96 -35.31
CA ALA A 18 -10.32 -12.70 -35.52
C ALA A 18 -11.17 -12.28 -34.30
N PRO A 19 -11.49 -10.97 -34.17
CA PRO A 19 -12.43 -10.48 -33.16
C PRO A 19 -13.79 -11.18 -33.27
N GLY A 20 -14.43 -11.45 -32.12
CA GLY A 20 -15.73 -12.11 -32.06
C GLY A 20 -15.75 -13.58 -32.51
N ALA A 21 -14.61 -14.15 -32.87
CA ALA A 21 -14.54 -15.54 -33.35
C ALA A 21 -14.92 -16.54 -32.25
N ASP A 22 -15.55 -17.64 -32.66
CA ASP A 22 -15.77 -18.78 -31.76
C ASP A 22 -14.53 -19.67 -31.74
N LEU A 23 -13.84 -19.64 -30.62
CA LEU A 23 -12.56 -20.30 -30.37
C LEU A 23 -12.62 -21.11 -29.06
N ALA A 24 -13.82 -21.45 -28.60
CA ALA A 24 -14.04 -22.18 -27.36
C ALA A 24 -13.33 -23.54 -27.37
N GLY A 25 -12.68 -23.88 -26.25
CA GLY A 25 -11.98 -25.14 -26.05
C GLY A 25 -10.72 -25.35 -26.90
N ARG A 26 -10.32 -24.36 -27.71
CA ARG A 26 -9.13 -24.48 -28.55
C ARG A 26 -7.85 -24.41 -27.73
N ASP A 27 -6.82 -25.06 -28.25
CA ASP A 27 -5.49 -25.04 -27.67
C ASP A 27 -4.57 -24.08 -28.45
N PHE A 28 -4.11 -23.05 -27.77
CA PHE A 28 -3.17 -22.04 -28.25
C PHE A 28 -1.85 -22.09 -27.47
N SER A 29 -1.61 -23.17 -26.73
CA SER A 29 -0.44 -23.29 -25.86
C SER A 29 0.86 -23.17 -26.66
N GLY A 30 1.79 -22.35 -26.16
CA GLY A 30 3.10 -22.10 -26.78
C GLY A 30 3.08 -21.28 -28.08
N LEU A 31 1.93 -20.79 -28.53
CA LEU A 31 1.84 -19.91 -29.68
C LEU A 31 2.27 -18.48 -29.34
N ASP A 32 2.62 -17.72 -30.38
CA ASP A 32 2.76 -16.27 -30.32
C ASP A 32 1.47 -15.63 -30.84
N LEU A 33 0.75 -14.99 -29.95
CA LEU A 33 -0.46 -14.19 -30.19
C LEU A 33 -0.27 -12.75 -29.71
N SER A 34 0.99 -12.30 -29.59
CA SER A 34 1.29 -10.94 -29.16
C SER A 34 0.67 -9.91 -30.11
N GLY A 35 0.02 -8.90 -29.54
CA GLY A 35 -0.71 -7.87 -30.27
C GLY A 35 -1.94 -8.35 -31.06
N ALA A 36 -2.34 -9.62 -30.94
CA ALA A 36 -3.52 -10.12 -31.63
C ALA A 36 -4.79 -9.44 -31.10
N ASN A 37 -5.79 -9.27 -31.98
CA ASN A 37 -7.10 -8.77 -31.58
C ASN A 37 -8.11 -9.92 -31.50
N LEU A 38 -8.45 -10.26 -30.27
CA LEU A 38 -9.41 -11.28 -29.86
C LEU A 38 -10.58 -10.65 -29.06
N SER A 39 -10.81 -9.35 -29.23
CA SER A 39 -11.92 -8.65 -28.58
C SER A 39 -13.25 -9.32 -28.91
N GLY A 40 -14.10 -9.49 -27.90
CA GLY A 40 -15.41 -10.15 -27.99
C GLY A 40 -15.37 -11.64 -28.37
N ALA A 41 -14.20 -12.25 -28.54
CA ALA A 41 -14.09 -13.66 -28.95
C ALA A 41 -14.65 -14.60 -27.87
N ASN A 42 -15.24 -15.71 -28.30
CA ASN A 42 -15.63 -16.80 -27.39
C ASN A 42 -14.43 -17.72 -27.18
N LEU A 43 -13.80 -17.65 -26.01
CA LEU A 43 -12.60 -18.38 -25.63
C LEU A 43 -12.85 -19.26 -24.40
N GLN A 44 -14.11 -19.62 -24.15
CA GLN A 44 -14.47 -20.46 -23.02
C GLN A 44 -13.65 -21.76 -23.03
N LYS A 45 -13.01 -22.07 -21.91
CA LYS A 45 -12.17 -23.27 -21.74
C LYS A 45 -11.01 -23.39 -22.74
N ALA A 46 -10.65 -22.32 -23.45
CA ALA A 46 -9.46 -22.32 -24.30
C ALA A 46 -8.19 -22.43 -23.44
N ARG A 47 -7.13 -23.00 -24.01
CA ARG A 47 -5.84 -23.19 -23.35
C ARG A 47 -4.79 -22.28 -23.95
N PHE A 48 -4.07 -21.58 -23.09
CA PHE A 48 -3.05 -20.61 -23.40
C PHE A 48 -1.78 -20.88 -22.57
N PHE A 49 -1.44 -22.14 -22.32
CA PHE A 49 -0.30 -22.47 -21.50
C PHE A 49 0.98 -21.98 -22.16
N GLN A 50 1.75 -21.15 -21.43
CA GLN A 50 3.02 -20.58 -21.92
C GLN A 50 2.89 -19.85 -23.27
N THR A 51 1.69 -19.33 -23.60
CA THR A 51 1.46 -18.53 -24.81
C THR A 51 1.97 -17.11 -24.60
N ASP A 52 2.54 -16.53 -25.65
CA ASP A 52 2.85 -15.10 -25.69
C ASP A 52 1.59 -14.32 -26.10
N LEU A 53 1.05 -13.56 -25.16
CA LEU A 53 -0.17 -12.74 -25.28
C LEU A 53 0.15 -11.27 -24.97
N ARG A 54 1.40 -10.84 -25.16
CA ARG A 54 1.81 -9.47 -24.85
C ARG A 54 1.03 -8.48 -25.72
N GLY A 55 0.38 -7.50 -25.09
CA GLY A 55 -0.42 -6.50 -25.79
C GLY A 55 -1.64 -7.06 -26.54
N VAL A 56 -2.07 -8.29 -26.24
CA VAL A 56 -3.28 -8.87 -26.84
C VAL A 56 -4.51 -8.05 -26.42
N ASP A 57 -5.45 -7.86 -27.35
CA ASP A 57 -6.77 -7.32 -27.03
C ASP A 57 -7.76 -8.47 -26.83
N LEU A 58 -8.19 -8.65 -25.58
CA LEU A 58 -9.22 -9.59 -25.11
C LEU A 58 -10.41 -8.83 -24.51
N SER A 59 -10.59 -7.55 -24.87
CA SER A 59 -11.69 -6.74 -24.36
C SER A 59 -13.04 -7.40 -24.65
N GLU A 60 -13.91 -7.46 -23.65
CA GLU A 60 -15.24 -8.09 -23.73
C GLU A 60 -15.25 -9.60 -24.13
N ALA A 61 -14.09 -10.25 -24.20
CA ALA A 61 -14.00 -11.67 -24.57
C ALA A 61 -14.62 -12.58 -23.49
N ASP A 62 -15.16 -13.71 -23.92
CA ASP A 62 -15.66 -14.74 -23.01
C ASP A 62 -14.56 -15.75 -22.68
N LEU A 63 -13.93 -15.55 -21.54
CA LEU A 63 -12.79 -16.33 -21.04
C LEU A 63 -13.21 -17.36 -19.96
N ARG A 64 -14.51 -17.68 -19.83
CA ARG A 64 -14.97 -18.52 -18.70
C ARG A 64 -14.27 -19.88 -18.70
N GLY A 65 -13.57 -20.17 -17.62
CA GLY A 65 -12.79 -21.39 -17.44
C GLY A 65 -11.58 -21.53 -18.38
N ALA A 66 -11.14 -20.49 -19.08
CA ALA A 66 -9.92 -20.51 -19.88
C ALA A 66 -8.67 -20.65 -19.00
N GLU A 67 -7.62 -21.29 -19.54
CA GLU A 67 -6.40 -21.64 -18.82
C GLU A 67 -5.20 -20.87 -19.38
N PHE A 68 -4.65 -19.94 -18.59
CA PHE A 68 -3.53 -19.07 -18.92
C PHE A 68 -2.28 -19.37 -18.09
N ALA A 69 -2.14 -20.59 -17.56
CA ALA A 69 -1.06 -20.86 -16.62
C ALA A 69 0.32 -20.65 -17.28
N GLY A 70 1.14 -19.79 -16.67
CA GLY A 70 2.45 -19.39 -17.20
C GLY A 70 2.44 -18.56 -18.49
N ALA A 71 1.28 -18.08 -18.95
CA ALA A 71 1.18 -17.20 -20.12
C ALA A 71 1.78 -15.80 -19.84
N ASP A 72 2.25 -15.12 -20.89
CA ASP A 72 2.73 -13.75 -20.83
C ASP A 72 1.67 -12.78 -21.39
N LEU A 73 0.87 -12.17 -20.51
CA LEU A 73 -0.14 -11.16 -20.82
C LEU A 73 0.32 -9.74 -20.47
N ARG A 74 1.62 -9.44 -20.54
CA ARG A 74 2.09 -8.07 -20.28
C ARG A 74 1.40 -7.08 -21.20
N ASP A 75 0.92 -5.98 -20.62
CA ASP A 75 0.24 -4.90 -21.34
C ASP A 75 -1.00 -5.34 -22.14
N ALA A 76 -1.57 -6.52 -21.85
CA ALA A 76 -2.80 -7.00 -22.47
C ALA A 76 -4.01 -6.18 -22.02
N ILE A 77 -5.04 -6.12 -22.89
CA ILE A 77 -6.31 -5.44 -22.60
C ILE A 77 -7.38 -6.51 -22.40
N LEU A 78 -7.93 -6.60 -21.19
CA LEU A 78 -8.99 -7.52 -20.80
C LEU A 78 -10.20 -6.75 -20.22
N ASP A 79 -10.39 -5.51 -20.64
CA ASP A 79 -11.44 -4.63 -20.14
C ASP A 79 -12.81 -5.25 -20.41
N GLY A 80 -13.66 -5.34 -19.39
CA GLY A 80 -14.99 -5.97 -19.46
C GLY A 80 -14.99 -7.47 -19.79
N ALA A 81 -13.83 -8.15 -19.83
CA ALA A 81 -13.76 -9.57 -20.16
C ALA A 81 -14.50 -10.44 -19.13
N ARG A 82 -15.11 -11.53 -19.59
CA ARG A 82 -15.85 -12.49 -18.74
C ARG A 82 -14.95 -13.67 -18.40
N ALA A 83 -14.14 -13.52 -17.36
CA ALA A 83 -13.10 -14.46 -16.94
C ALA A 83 -13.45 -15.26 -15.67
N MET A 84 -14.74 -15.46 -15.39
CA MET A 84 -15.19 -16.29 -14.26
C MET A 84 -14.55 -17.68 -14.33
N ARG A 85 -13.93 -18.11 -13.21
CA ARG A 85 -13.19 -19.39 -13.07
C ARG A 85 -12.00 -19.56 -14.02
N ALA A 86 -11.52 -18.52 -14.68
CA ALA A 86 -10.31 -18.59 -15.49
C ALA A 86 -9.06 -18.85 -14.62
N GLY A 87 -8.07 -19.55 -15.17
CA GLY A 87 -6.84 -19.93 -14.48
C GLY A 87 -5.62 -19.16 -14.97
N PHE A 88 -5.24 -18.09 -14.28
CA PHE A 88 -4.04 -17.27 -14.52
C PHE A 88 -2.85 -17.67 -13.63
N GLY A 89 -2.77 -18.93 -13.18
CA GLY A 89 -1.74 -19.37 -12.25
C GLY A 89 -0.32 -19.14 -12.78
N GLY A 90 0.50 -18.36 -12.08
CA GLY A 90 1.86 -18.02 -12.52
C GLY A 90 1.95 -17.18 -13.80
N ALA A 91 0.83 -16.67 -14.33
CA ALA A 91 0.82 -15.82 -15.51
C ALA A 91 1.43 -14.43 -15.21
N ASN A 92 1.99 -13.79 -16.24
CA ASN A 92 2.47 -12.42 -16.14
C ASN A 92 1.46 -11.44 -16.75
N LEU A 93 0.71 -10.73 -15.92
CA LEU A 93 -0.23 -9.66 -16.30
C LEU A 93 0.31 -8.27 -15.95
N SER A 94 1.64 -8.08 -15.92
CA SER A 94 2.21 -6.77 -15.57
C SER A 94 1.76 -5.72 -16.58
N GLY A 95 1.25 -4.59 -16.10
CA GLY A 95 0.72 -3.51 -16.94
C GLY A 95 -0.61 -3.81 -17.66
N ALA A 96 -1.19 -5.00 -17.48
CA ALA A 96 -2.44 -5.35 -18.15
C ALA A 96 -3.62 -4.51 -17.61
N SER A 97 -4.58 -4.21 -18.48
CA SER A 97 -5.86 -3.62 -18.09
C SER A 97 -6.91 -4.73 -17.96
N LEU A 98 -7.57 -4.80 -16.82
CA LEU A 98 -8.69 -5.69 -16.51
C LEU A 98 -9.85 -4.86 -15.93
N PHE A 99 -10.02 -3.63 -16.43
CA PHE A 99 -10.99 -2.69 -15.89
C PHE A 99 -12.40 -3.24 -16.09
N GLY A 100 -13.19 -3.30 -15.01
CA GLY A 100 -14.56 -3.83 -15.05
C GLY A 100 -14.68 -5.31 -15.43
N ALA A 101 -13.59 -6.08 -15.44
CA ALA A 101 -13.62 -7.49 -15.80
C ALA A 101 -14.32 -8.35 -14.72
N ASP A 102 -15.00 -9.42 -15.15
CA ASP A 102 -15.58 -10.43 -14.28
C ASP A 102 -14.57 -11.55 -14.01
N LEU A 103 -13.91 -11.50 -12.85
CA LEU A 103 -12.87 -12.42 -12.41
C LEU A 103 -13.36 -13.32 -11.25
N ARG A 104 -14.68 -13.50 -11.10
CA ARG A 104 -15.24 -14.30 -10.02
C ARG A 104 -14.68 -15.71 -10.02
N GLU A 105 -14.24 -16.16 -8.84
CA GLU A 105 -13.63 -17.48 -8.62
C GLU A 105 -12.39 -17.76 -9.51
N ALA A 106 -11.82 -16.74 -10.17
CA ALA A 106 -10.62 -16.89 -10.99
C ALA A 106 -9.40 -17.23 -10.11
N SER A 107 -8.45 -17.96 -10.69
CA SER A 107 -7.21 -18.33 -10.01
C SER A 107 -6.05 -17.50 -10.54
N LEU A 108 -5.59 -16.52 -9.75
CA LEU A 108 -4.43 -15.67 -10.01
C LEU A 108 -3.28 -16.03 -9.06
N THR A 109 -3.23 -17.29 -8.59
CA THR A 109 -2.23 -17.76 -7.64
C THR A 109 -0.84 -17.66 -8.26
N GLN A 110 0.10 -17.03 -7.55
CA GLN A 110 1.47 -16.77 -8.01
C GLN A 110 1.58 -15.92 -9.30
N ALA A 111 0.48 -15.29 -9.75
CA ALA A 111 0.51 -14.41 -10.91
C ALA A 111 1.26 -13.10 -10.60
N CYS A 112 1.80 -12.47 -11.64
CA CYS A 112 2.42 -11.16 -11.56
C CYS A 112 1.51 -10.09 -12.16
N LEU A 113 0.84 -9.30 -11.33
CA LEU A 113 -0.07 -8.22 -11.71
C LEU A 113 0.54 -6.84 -11.44
N ASN A 114 1.86 -6.71 -11.58
CA ASN A 114 2.53 -5.46 -11.23
C ASN A 114 2.07 -4.32 -12.14
N GLY A 115 1.53 -3.25 -11.56
CA GLY A 115 0.99 -2.12 -12.33
C GLY A 115 -0.29 -2.42 -13.11
N ALA A 116 -0.92 -3.58 -12.92
CA ALA A 116 -2.17 -3.92 -13.60
C ALA A 116 -3.34 -3.07 -13.08
N ASN A 117 -4.28 -2.74 -13.97
CA ASN A 117 -5.50 -2.01 -13.62
C ASN A 117 -6.67 -2.98 -13.47
N LEU A 118 -7.15 -3.18 -12.25
CA LEU A 118 -8.34 -3.98 -11.91
C LEU A 118 -9.45 -3.10 -11.31
N GLY A 119 -9.47 -1.81 -11.65
CA GLY A 119 -10.52 -0.90 -11.20
C GLY A 119 -11.91 -1.40 -11.60
N CYS A 120 -12.88 -1.28 -10.70
CA CYS A 120 -14.26 -1.74 -10.87
C CYS A 120 -14.43 -3.24 -11.22
N ALA A 121 -13.38 -4.05 -11.11
CA ALA A 121 -13.44 -5.48 -11.43
C ALA A 121 -14.20 -6.27 -10.35
N ASP A 122 -14.84 -7.38 -10.75
CA ASP A 122 -15.49 -8.32 -9.84
C ASP A 122 -14.55 -9.51 -9.56
N LEU A 123 -13.92 -9.49 -8.39
CA LEU A 123 -12.93 -10.47 -7.92
C LEU A 123 -13.52 -11.39 -6.83
N ARG A 124 -14.84 -11.51 -6.74
CA ARG A 124 -15.46 -12.29 -5.65
C ARG A 124 -14.98 -13.74 -5.66
N GLY A 125 -14.45 -14.18 -4.52
CA GLY A 125 -13.91 -15.53 -4.35
C GLY A 125 -12.65 -15.82 -5.18
N ALA A 126 -12.03 -14.82 -5.82
CA ALA A 126 -10.81 -15.01 -6.58
C ALA A 126 -9.62 -15.40 -5.67
N ARG A 127 -8.66 -16.14 -6.23
CA ARG A 127 -7.48 -16.64 -5.51
C ARG A 127 -6.21 -15.93 -6.00
N LEU A 128 -5.74 -14.96 -5.23
CA LEU A 128 -4.54 -14.15 -5.44
C LEU A 128 -3.38 -14.56 -4.50
N ARG A 129 -3.42 -15.78 -3.97
CA ARG A 129 -2.40 -16.27 -3.04
C ARG A 129 -1.02 -16.20 -3.68
N GLU A 130 -0.04 -15.65 -2.94
CA GLU A 130 1.35 -15.48 -3.39
C GLU A 130 1.53 -14.64 -4.67
N ALA A 131 0.50 -13.92 -5.11
CA ALA A 131 0.60 -13.04 -6.27
C ALA A 131 1.46 -11.79 -5.97
N SER A 132 2.12 -11.27 -7.01
CA SER A 132 2.76 -9.95 -6.95
C SER A 132 1.77 -8.91 -7.44
N LEU A 133 1.34 -8.02 -6.56
CA LEU A 133 0.33 -6.98 -6.80
C LEU A 133 0.93 -5.58 -6.69
N LYS A 134 2.24 -5.45 -6.93
CA LYS A 134 2.95 -4.19 -6.69
C LYS A 134 2.44 -3.12 -7.64
N LYS A 135 2.03 -1.97 -7.11
CA LYS A 135 1.44 -0.87 -7.90
C LYS A 135 0.17 -1.23 -8.67
N ALA A 136 -0.48 -2.37 -8.38
CA ALA A 136 -1.75 -2.71 -9.00
C ALA A 136 -2.86 -1.81 -8.48
N HIS A 137 -3.88 -1.53 -9.30
CA HIS A 137 -5.02 -0.70 -8.93
C HIS A 137 -6.26 -1.59 -8.78
N PHE A 138 -6.90 -1.55 -7.61
CA PHE A 138 -8.14 -2.28 -7.29
C PHE A 138 -9.25 -1.30 -6.87
N ASP A 139 -9.17 -0.07 -7.35
CA ASP A 139 -10.10 0.99 -6.93
C ASP A 139 -11.53 0.60 -7.32
N GLU A 140 -12.46 0.71 -6.37
CA GLU A 140 -13.87 0.33 -6.51
C GLU A 140 -14.12 -1.15 -6.88
N ALA A 141 -13.11 -2.02 -6.76
CA ALA A 141 -13.26 -3.44 -7.06
C ALA A 141 -14.07 -4.18 -5.97
N ASP A 142 -14.89 -5.16 -6.40
CA ASP A 142 -15.56 -6.10 -5.49
C ASP A 142 -14.63 -7.27 -5.20
N MET A 143 -13.96 -7.23 -4.07
CA MET A 143 -12.96 -8.22 -3.65
C MET A 143 -13.48 -9.09 -2.50
N ARG A 144 -14.80 -9.28 -2.38
CA ARG A 144 -15.37 -10.09 -1.30
C ARG A 144 -14.89 -11.54 -1.39
N GLN A 145 -14.58 -12.13 -0.25
CA GLN A 145 -14.12 -13.53 -0.15
C GLN A 145 -12.81 -13.82 -0.90
N VAL A 146 -12.08 -12.80 -1.34
CA VAL A 146 -10.81 -12.98 -2.04
C VAL A 146 -9.76 -13.61 -1.12
N ASP A 147 -8.94 -14.52 -1.63
CA ASP A 147 -7.76 -15.00 -0.92
C ASP A 147 -6.50 -14.37 -1.50
N MET A 148 -5.98 -13.35 -0.83
CA MET A 148 -4.73 -12.68 -1.20
C MET A 148 -3.62 -12.95 -0.18
N SER A 149 -3.70 -14.07 0.54
CA SER A 149 -2.68 -14.47 1.52
C SER A 149 -1.29 -14.53 0.87
N LEU A 150 -0.26 -14.10 1.60
CA LEU A 150 1.15 -14.10 1.17
C LEU A 150 1.47 -13.23 -0.06
N SER A 151 0.50 -12.49 -0.60
CA SER A 151 0.71 -11.58 -1.72
C SER A 151 1.57 -10.37 -1.33
N ASP A 152 2.18 -9.71 -2.33
CA ASP A 152 2.88 -8.44 -2.15
C ASP A 152 2.08 -7.31 -2.76
N VAL A 153 1.53 -6.44 -1.91
CA VAL A 153 0.69 -5.29 -2.31
C VAL A 153 1.45 -3.97 -2.24
N SER A 154 2.78 -3.98 -2.25
CA SER A 154 3.57 -2.75 -2.13
C SER A 154 3.14 -1.71 -3.18
N LYS A 155 2.71 -0.53 -2.72
CA LYS A 155 2.24 0.59 -3.57
C LYS A 155 0.96 0.31 -4.36
N ALA A 156 0.24 -0.77 -4.06
CA ALA A 156 -1.07 -1.03 -4.65
C ALA A 156 -2.12 -0.04 -4.12
N SER A 157 -3.16 0.20 -4.90
CA SER A 157 -4.32 1.01 -4.52
C SER A 157 -5.54 0.12 -4.36
N PHE A 158 -6.29 0.31 -3.28
CA PHE A 158 -7.55 -0.38 -2.99
C PHE A 158 -8.66 0.63 -2.70
N GLN A 159 -8.62 1.83 -3.28
CA GLN A 159 -9.54 2.89 -2.86
C GLN A 159 -10.99 2.46 -3.06
N ASN A 160 -11.80 2.56 -2.00
CA ASN A 160 -13.21 2.14 -1.99
C ASN A 160 -13.46 0.67 -2.38
N ALA A 161 -12.45 -0.20 -2.31
CA ALA A 161 -12.62 -1.62 -2.60
C ALA A 161 -13.38 -2.35 -1.48
N ASP A 162 -14.13 -3.40 -1.83
CA ASP A 162 -14.86 -4.23 -0.86
C ASP A 162 -14.08 -5.50 -0.54
N LEU A 163 -13.49 -5.60 0.66
CA LEU A 163 -12.73 -6.77 1.11
C LEU A 163 -13.51 -7.64 2.09
N ARG A 164 -14.84 -7.54 2.18
CA ARG A 164 -15.60 -8.33 3.16
C ARG A 164 -15.30 -9.82 3.01
N GLN A 165 -15.05 -10.48 4.13
CA GLN A 165 -14.71 -11.91 4.19
C GLN A 165 -13.41 -12.31 3.45
N ALA A 166 -12.56 -11.35 3.07
CA ALA A 166 -11.28 -11.63 2.45
C ALA A 166 -10.30 -12.35 3.40
N ARG A 167 -9.35 -13.09 2.84
CA ARG A 167 -8.23 -13.72 3.57
C ARG A 167 -6.96 -12.92 3.33
N LEU A 168 -6.48 -12.25 4.38
CA LEU A 168 -5.37 -11.29 4.32
C LEU A 168 -4.11 -11.78 5.07
N ARG A 169 -3.91 -13.09 5.18
CA ARG A 169 -2.85 -13.66 6.03
C ARG A 169 -1.47 -13.39 5.44
N ARG A 170 -0.57 -12.77 6.23
CA ARG A 170 0.83 -12.50 5.85
C ARG A 170 1.00 -11.73 4.54
N VAL A 171 0.08 -10.83 4.21
CA VAL A 171 0.22 -9.88 3.10
C VAL A 171 1.45 -8.99 3.36
N LYS A 172 2.27 -8.79 2.33
CA LYS A 172 3.50 -7.98 2.37
C LYS A 172 3.23 -6.61 1.76
N GLY A 173 3.99 -5.59 2.15
CA GLY A 173 3.90 -4.27 1.53
C GLY A 173 2.68 -3.42 1.91
N PHE A 174 1.81 -3.91 2.80
CA PHE A 174 0.55 -3.25 3.18
C PHE A 174 0.73 -1.83 3.74
N ARG A 175 1.87 -1.51 4.37
CA ARG A 175 2.15 -0.15 4.89
C ARG A 175 2.34 0.91 3.81
N ASN A 176 2.67 0.47 2.59
CA ASN A 176 2.92 1.35 1.46
C ASN A 176 1.79 1.28 0.44
N ALA A 177 0.71 0.54 0.74
CA ALA A 177 -0.49 0.47 -0.08
C ALA A 177 -1.51 1.51 0.39
N ASP A 178 -2.39 1.90 -0.52
CA ASP A 178 -3.52 2.79 -0.24
C ASP A 178 -4.76 1.97 0.09
N TRP A 179 -5.34 2.23 1.27
CA TRP A 179 -6.52 1.53 1.79
C TRP A 179 -7.69 2.47 2.09
N LEU A 180 -7.69 3.67 1.51
CA LEU A 180 -8.74 4.65 1.76
C LEU A 180 -10.11 4.14 1.29
N GLY A 181 -11.11 4.20 2.17
CA GLY A 181 -12.48 3.78 1.85
C GLY A 181 -12.71 2.26 1.76
N VAL A 182 -11.69 1.44 2.05
CA VAL A 182 -11.82 -0.02 1.96
C VAL A 182 -12.81 -0.56 2.99
N ASP A 183 -13.75 -1.39 2.55
CA ASP A 183 -14.63 -2.13 3.45
C ASP A 183 -13.92 -3.38 4.00
N ILE A 184 -13.64 -3.36 5.30
CA ILE A 184 -12.97 -4.46 6.01
C ILE A 184 -13.88 -5.22 6.98
N ARG A 185 -15.21 -5.09 6.84
CA ARG A 185 -16.16 -5.83 7.69
C ARG A 185 -16.05 -7.33 7.46
N ASP A 186 -16.35 -8.12 8.49
CA ASP A 186 -16.40 -9.58 8.41
C ASP A 186 -15.09 -10.26 7.97
N ILE A 187 -13.94 -9.60 8.14
CA ILE A 187 -12.61 -10.19 7.90
C ILE A 187 -12.04 -10.78 9.19
N ASN A 188 -11.54 -12.02 9.10
CA ASN A 188 -10.72 -12.59 10.16
C ASN A 188 -9.27 -12.07 10.04
N PHE A 189 -8.88 -11.21 10.99
CA PHE A 189 -7.55 -10.62 11.07
C PHE A 189 -6.53 -11.42 11.90
N ALA A 190 -6.81 -12.67 12.25
CA ALA A 190 -5.84 -13.53 12.93
C ALA A 190 -4.52 -13.62 12.14
N GLY A 191 -3.44 -13.08 12.72
CA GLY A 191 -2.14 -12.97 12.05
C GLY A 191 -2.00 -11.82 11.03
N ALA A 192 -2.97 -10.90 10.99
CA ALA A 192 -3.00 -9.71 10.14
C ALA A 192 -3.41 -8.42 10.91
N TYR A 193 -3.31 -8.40 12.24
CA TYR A 193 -3.72 -7.26 13.08
C TYR A 193 -3.01 -5.94 12.74
N MET A 194 -1.73 -6.00 12.37
CA MET A 194 -1.00 -4.79 11.96
C MET A 194 -1.58 -4.16 10.68
N MET A 195 -2.09 -4.99 9.77
CA MET A 195 -2.73 -4.52 8.54
C MET A 195 -4.08 -3.88 8.85
N ARG A 196 -4.93 -4.52 9.68
CA ARG A 196 -6.19 -3.94 10.15
C ARG A 196 -5.99 -2.52 10.70
N ARG A 197 -4.96 -2.36 11.54
CA ARG A 197 -4.63 -1.07 12.15
C ARG A 197 -4.21 -0.05 11.10
N GLU A 198 -3.36 -0.42 10.15
CA GLU A 198 -2.93 0.50 9.08
C GLU A 198 -4.13 1.02 8.28
N ILE A 199 -5.06 0.13 7.92
CA ILE A 199 -6.27 0.49 7.17
C ILE A 199 -7.12 1.49 7.96
N ILE A 200 -7.40 1.19 9.23
CA ILE A 200 -8.19 2.07 10.10
C ILE A 200 -7.50 3.43 10.27
N ASP A 201 -6.18 3.43 10.46
CA ASP A 201 -5.41 4.64 10.72
C ASP A 201 -5.36 5.56 9.48
N GLN A 202 -5.19 5.01 8.26
CA GLN A 202 -5.28 5.80 7.03
C GLN A 202 -6.66 6.46 6.87
N ASN A 203 -7.73 5.71 7.12
CA ASN A 203 -9.09 6.21 7.03
C ASN A 203 -9.39 7.29 8.07
N TYR A 204 -9.00 7.07 9.32
CA TYR A 204 -9.14 8.06 10.39
C TYR A 204 -8.38 9.35 10.07
N ILE A 205 -7.12 9.27 9.62
CA ILE A 205 -6.33 10.46 9.28
C ILE A 205 -6.99 11.25 8.13
N ARG A 206 -7.54 10.54 7.13
CA ARG A 206 -8.27 11.16 6.02
C ARG A 206 -9.53 11.88 6.50
N GLU A 207 -10.32 11.24 7.35
CA GLU A 207 -11.51 11.82 7.95
C GLU A 207 -11.18 13.04 8.81
N PHE A 208 -10.22 12.90 9.72
CA PHE A 208 -9.75 13.98 10.59
C PHE A 208 -9.33 15.21 9.79
N ARG A 209 -8.51 15.02 8.74
CA ARG A 209 -8.01 16.12 7.89
C ARG A 209 -9.12 16.85 7.13
N ASN A 210 -10.21 16.15 6.81
CA ASN A 210 -11.31 16.67 6.01
C ASN A 210 -12.49 17.20 6.85
N HIS A 211 -12.55 16.89 8.15
CA HIS A 211 -13.65 17.26 9.03
C HIS A 211 -13.88 18.78 9.16
N SER A 212 -12.81 19.59 9.28
CA SER A 212 -12.92 21.05 9.43
C SER A 212 -11.65 21.79 8.98
N LYS A 213 -11.73 23.11 8.85
CA LYS A 213 -10.53 23.95 8.60
C LYS A 213 -9.52 23.87 9.76
N VAL A 214 -10.00 23.78 11.00
CA VAL A 214 -9.16 23.67 12.20
C VAL A 214 -8.40 22.35 12.23
N THR A 215 -9.08 21.22 11.98
CA THR A 215 -8.43 19.91 11.97
C THR A 215 -7.41 19.77 10.84
N ARG A 216 -7.67 20.39 9.68
CA ARG A 216 -6.69 20.50 8.60
C ARG A 216 -5.44 21.28 9.02
N LEU A 217 -5.61 22.35 9.79
CA LEU A 217 -4.49 23.13 10.33
C LEU A 217 -3.72 22.36 11.41
N LEU A 218 -4.44 21.65 12.31
CA LEU A 218 -3.85 20.81 13.36
C LEU A 218 -3.14 19.55 12.84
N TYR A 219 -3.54 19.04 11.67
CA TYR A 219 -2.90 17.89 11.04
C TYR A 219 -1.42 18.15 10.78
N TRP A 220 -1.05 19.35 10.32
CA TRP A 220 0.33 19.64 9.93
C TRP A 220 1.34 19.54 11.10
N PRO A 221 1.15 20.22 12.25
CA PRO A 221 2.04 20.05 13.38
C PRO A 221 1.99 18.62 13.93
N TRP A 222 0.83 17.96 13.93
CA TRP A 222 0.71 16.58 14.41
C TRP A 222 1.49 15.58 13.55
N TRP A 223 1.41 15.72 12.22
CA TRP A 223 2.19 14.94 11.27
C TRP A 223 3.69 15.23 11.38
N LEU A 224 4.07 16.50 11.46
CA LEU A 224 5.46 16.94 11.52
C LEU A 224 6.17 16.38 12.76
N THR A 225 5.49 16.43 13.90
CA THR A 225 6.07 16.08 15.20
C THR A 225 6.13 14.57 15.45
N CYS A 226 5.10 13.81 15.13
CA CYS A 226 5.05 12.37 15.44
C CYS A 226 4.53 11.46 14.34
N ASP A 227 4.36 11.94 13.10
CA ASP A 227 3.75 11.16 12.01
C ASP A 227 2.36 10.66 12.40
N CYS A 228 1.53 11.55 12.96
CA CYS A 228 0.20 11.23 13.51
C CYS A 228 0.25 10.13 14.60
N GLY A 229 1.29 10.12 15.44
CA GLY A 229 1.49 9.14 16.51
C GLY A 229 2.15 7.83 16.09
N ARG A 230 2.55 7.69 14.82
CA ARG A 230 3.23 6.50 14.29
C ARG A 230 4.71 6.46 14.68
N SER A 231 5.38 7.62 14.77
CA SER A 231 6.83 7.72 14.93
C SER A 231 7.26 8.34 16.26
N MET A 232 7.65 7.46 17.19
CA MET A 232 8.32 7.86 18.44
C MET A 232 9.67 8.55 18.18
N LEU A 233 10.41 8.12 17.15
CA LEU A 233 11.72 8.71 16.82
C LEU A 233 11.59 10.15 16.36
N ARG A 234 10.58 10.48 15.54
CA ARG A 234 10.31 11.88 15.16
C ARG A 234 9.96 12.73 16.38
N TRP A 235 9.19 12.16 17.31
CA TRP A 235 8.83 12.86 18.54
C TRP A 235 10.05 13.15 19.42
N CYS A 236 10.92 12.15 19.65
CA CYS A 236 12.18 12.34 20.37
C CYS A 236 13.12 13.35 19.68
N PHE A 237 13.16 13.33 18.34
CA PHE A 237 13.93 14.31 17.57
C PHE A 237 13.44 15.74 17.85
N TRP A 238 12.12 15.98 17.82
CA TRP A 238 11.55 17.29 18.12
C TRP A 238 11.75 17.73 19.57
N ILE A 239 11.75 16.79 20.52
CA ILE A 239 12.16 17.08 21.91
C ILE A 239 13.60 17.60 21.93
N GLY A 240 14.52 16.93 21.24
CA GLY A 240 15.92 17.37 21.14
C GLY A 240 16.07 18.75 20.49
N VAL A 241 15.33 19.03 19.42
CA VAL A 241 15.31 20.36 18.78
C VAL A 241 14.85 21.43 19.75
N GLN A 242 13.80 21.18 20.53
CA GLN A 242 13.30 22.14 21.52
C GLN A 242 14.32 22.38 22.63
N VAL A 243 14.95 21.32 23.15
CA VAL A 243 16.02 21.44 24.15
C VAL A 243 17.13 22.38 23.65
N LEU A 244 17.60 22.18 22.42
CA LEU A 244 18.65 23.03 21.85
C LEU A 244 18.19 24.47 21.63
N PHE A 245 16.95 24.67 21.17
CA PHE A 245 16.38 26.00 20.96
C PHE A 245 16.26 26.80 22.26
N PHE A 246 15.74 26.18 23.33
CA PHE A 246 15.63 26.85 24.63
C PHE A 246 16.99 27.06 25.29
N ALA A 247 17.93 26.13 25.14
CA ALA A 247 19.31 26.33 25.58
C ALA A 247 19.92 27.59 24.95
N TRP A 248 19.72 27.78 23.65
CA TRP A 248 20.14 29.00 22.96
C TRP A 248 19.41 30.25 23.48
N LEU A 249 18.08 30.21 23.67
CA LEU A 249 17.34 31.35 24.23
C LEU A 249 17.85 31.74 25.61
N TYR A 250 18.21 30.78 26.47
CA TYR A 250 18.76 31.07 27.79
C TYR A 250 20.13 31.76 27.76
N THR A 251 20.88 31.66 26.66
CA THR A 251 22.10 32.48 26.49
C THR A 251 21.78 33.95 26.22
N LEU A 252 20.59 34.25 25.72
CA LEU A 252 20.13 35.60 25.38
C LEU A 252 19.33 36.25 26.52
N THR A 253 18.84 35.45 27.47
CA THR A 253 18.07 35.92 28.62
C THR A 253 18.90 35.85 29.90
N GLY A 254 18.70 36.76 30.84
CA GLY A 254 19.45 36.76 32.10
C GLY A 254 19.02 35.62 33.03
N VAL A 255 19.68 34.47 32.92
CA VAL A 255 19.55 33.28 33.78
C VAL A 255 20.81 33.15 34.63
N ASP A 256 20.63 32.98 35.94
CA ASP A 256 21.73 32.69 36.86
C ASP A 256 21.91 31.18 36.99
N TYR A 257 23.03 30.65 36.47
CA TYR A 257 23.36 29.23 36.46
C TYR A 257 24.03 28.73 37.76
N GLY A 258 24.11 29.57 38.80
CA GLY A 258 24.66 29.20 40.10
C GLY A 258 26.19 29.34 40.17
N ARG A 259 26.80 28.64 41.13
CA ARG A 259 28.20 28.90 41.57
C ARG A 259 29.29 28.45 40.60
N TYR A 260 29.00 27.52 39.68
CA TYR A 260 29.99 26.94 38.76
C TYR A 260 29.40 26.80 37.34
N PRO A 261 29.17 27.91 36.62
CA PRO A 261 28.66 27.85 35.26
C PRO A 261 29.70 27.25 34.30
N THR A 262 29.23 26.51 33.31
CA THR A 262 30.00 25.93 32.21
C THR A 262 29.34 26.27 30.89
N ASP A 263 30.01 26.04 29.77
CA ASP A 263 29.42 26.23 28.42
C ASP A 263 28.20 25.33 28.18
N LEU A 264 28.05 24.25 28.96
CA LEU A 264 26.91 23.34 28.91
C LEU A 264 25.77 23.75 29.85
N SER A 265 25.95 24.75 30.72
CA SER A 265 24.94 25.17 31.70
C SER A 265 23.59 25.57 31.07
N PRO A 266 23.54 26.31 29.94
CA PRO A 266 22.27 26.60 29.26
C PRO A 266 21.56 25.34 28.76
N LEU A 267 22.33 24.37 28.24
CA LEU A 267 21.81 23.09 27.75
C LEU A 267 21.28 22.23 28.89
N TYR A 268 22.06 22.11 29.97
CA TYR A 268 21.66 21.41 31.18
C TYR A 268 20.35 21.97 31.73
N TYR A 269 20.26 23.31 31.85
CA TYR A 269 19.07 23.96 32.37
C TYR A 269 17.83 23.72 31.49
N SER A 270 17.98 23.78 30.17
CA SER A 270 16.92 23.44 29.21
C SER A 270 16.44 21.98 29.37
N VAL A 271 17.36 21.01 29.42
CA VAL A 271 17.01 19.59 29.63
C VAL A 271 16.24 19.41 30.94
N VAL A 272 16.73 19.99 32.04
CA VAL A 272 16.11 19.90 33.37
C VAL A 272 14.73 20.59 33.37
N THR A 273 14.61 21.77 32.77
CA THR A 273 13.35 22.51 32.70
C THR A 273 12.30 21.73 31.92
N LEU A 274 12.68 21.14 30.79
CA LEU A 274 11.80 20.34 29.95
C LEU A 274 11.40 19.00 30.60
N THR A 275 12.29 18.37 31.38
CA THR A 275 12.07 17.03 31.95
C THR A 275 11.55 17.00 33.38
N THR A 276 11.89 18.00 34.20
CA THR A 276 11.67 18.00 35.65
C THR A 276 11.02 19.29 36.19
N LEU A 277 10.43 20.10 35.31
CA LEU A 277 9.57 21.23 35.69
C LEU A 277 10.30 22.41 36.36
N GLY A 278 11.61 22.55 36.11
CA GLY A 278 12.37 23.73 36.53
C GLY A 278 12.76 23.75 38.01
N TYR A 279 13.03 22.59 38.61
CA TYR A 279 13.59 22.51 39.97
C TYR A 279 15.11 22.27 39.92
N GLY A 280 15.89 23.26 40.34
CA GLY A 280 17.35 23.21 40.41
C GLY A 280 17.94 24.57 40.75
N ASP A 281 19.22 24.62 41.14
CA ASP A 281 19.97 25.81 41.61
C ASP A 281 20.10 26.97 40.60
N VAL A 282 19.34 26.94 39.50
CA VAL A 282 19.37 27.89 38.39
C VAL A 282 18.08 28.71 38.42
N VAL A 283 18.21 30.04 38.53
CA VAL A 283 17.07 30.93 38.73
C VAL A 283 16.98 31.97 37.61
N PRO A 284 15.82 32.09 36.92
CA PRO A 284 15.61 33.16 35.95
C PRO A 284 15.48 34.51 36.67
N GLN A 285 16.48 35.37 36.50
CA GLN A 285 16.58 36.67 37.21
C GLN A 285 15.88 37.81 36.47
N THR A 286 15.46 37.59 35.22
CA THR A 286 14.79 38.59 34.39
C THR A 286 13.37 38.15 34.03
N PRO A 287 12.41 39.08 33.86
CA PRO A 287 11.06 38.73 33.39
C PRO A 287 11.07 37.97 32.06
N ALA A 288 12.02 38.31 31.17
CA ALA A 288 12.21 37.59 29.90
C ALA A 288 12.64 36.14 30.13
N ALA A 289 13.62 35.89 31.00
CA ALA A 289 14.04 34.52 31.34
C ALA A 289 12.91 33.71 32.00
N GLN A 290 12.10 34.35 32.86
CA GLN A 290 10.94 33.71 33.49
C GLN A 290 9.90 33.30 32.45
N LEU A 291 9.60 34.18 31.49
CA LEU A 291 8.68 33.89 30.40
C LEU A 291 9.18 32.72 29.53
N VAL A 292 10.46 32.73 29.16
CA VAL A 292 11.07 31.64 28.37
C VAL A 292 10.95 30.29 29.11
N ALA A 293 11.27 30.26 30.41
CA ALA A 293 11.14 29.06 31.22
C ALA A 293 9.69 28.57 31.34
N MET A 294 8.73 29.47 31.54
CA MET A 294 7.30 29.09 31.60
C MET A 294 6.81 28.49 30.29
N ILE A 295 7.25 29.04 29.15
CA ILE A 295 6.91 28.52 27.82
C ILE A 295 7.52 27.13 27.65
N GLU A 296 8.80 26.94 28.01
CA GLU A 296 9.47 25.65 27.90
C GLU A 296 8.78 24.56 28.72
N VAL A 297 8.44 24.86 29.99
CA VAL A 297 7.73 23.91 30.86
C VAL A 297 6.39 23.51 30.25
N THR A 298 5.63 24.47 29.72
CA THR A 298 4.33 24.20 29.09
C THR A 298 4.47 23.29 27.87
N ILE A 299 5.48 23.53 27.02
CA ILE A 299 5.80 22.68 25.87
C ILE A 299 6.27 21.30 26.34
N GLY A 300 7.11 21.24 27.37
CA GLY A 300 7.63 20.02 27.97
C GLY A 300 6.53 19.07 28.43
N TYR A 301 5.47 19.59 29.07
CA TYR A 301 4.31 18.79 29.46
C TYR A 301 3.62 18.12 28.27
N VAL A 302 3.37 18.87 27.21
CA VAL A 302 2.73 18.33 25.99
C VAL A 302 3.63 17.28 25.34
N MET A 303 4.94 17.55 25.29
CA MET A 303 5.93 16.66 24.68
C MET A 303 6.08 15.35 25.48
N LEU A 304 6.26 15.40 26.79
CA LEU A 304 6.39 14.20 27.63
C LEU A 304 5.09 13.41 27.68
N GLY A 305 3.94 14.09 27.80
CA GLY A 305 2.63 13.45 27.73
C GLY A 305 2.39 12.75 26.40
N GLY A 306 2.77 13.39 25.29
CA GLY A 306 2.72 12.79 23.96
C GLY A 306 3.67 11.59 23.81
N LEU A 307 4.88 11.66 24.38
CA LEU A 307 5.85 10.55 24.36
C LEU A 307 5.29 9.34 25.12
N LEU A 308 4.76 9.55 26.33
CA LEU A 308 4.12 8.51 27.13
C LEU A 308 2.90 7.92 26.42
N SER A 309 2.08 8.75 25.77
CA SER A 309 0.93 8.29 24.99
C SER A 309 1.34 7.42 23.80
N ILE A 310 2.35 7.85 23.01
CA ILE A 310 2.88 7.07 21.88
C ILE A 310 3.51 5.76 22.37
N PHE A 311 4.26 5.82 23.48
CA PHE A 311 4.92 4.66 24.07
C PHE A 311 3.93 3.65 24.65
N SER A 312 2.95 4.11 25.42
CA SER A 312 1.85 3.30 25.94
C SER A 312 1.08 2.62 24.80
N ASN A 313 0.74 3.39 23.75
CA ASN A 313 0.12 2.87 22.54
C ASN A 313 0.99 1.85 21.79
N LYS A 314 2.30 1.83 22.00
CA LYS A 314 3.26 0.84 21.46
C LYS A 314 3.41 -0.40 22.34
N LEU A 315 3.38 -0.24 23.66
CA LEU A 315 3.43 -1.33 24.62
C LEU A 315 2.14 -2.14 24.64
N ALA A 316 0.98 -1.47 24.63
CA ALA A 316 -0.32 -2.12 24.51
C ALA A 316 -0.39 -3.04 23.26
N ARG A 317 0.39 -2.75 22.21
CA ARG A 317 0.50 -3.57 20.98
C ARG A 317 1.09 -4.97 21.19
N ARG A 318 1.62 -5.28 22.39
CA ARG A 318 2.19 -6.60 22.73
C ARG A 318 1.30 -7.39 23.70
N GLY A 319 0.26 -6.77 24.25
CA GLY A 319 -0.62 -7.39 25.24
C GLY A 319 -1.89 -8.02 24.64
N ASP A 320 -2.27 -7.61 23.43
CA ASP A 320 -3.40 -8.12 22.64
C ASP A 320 -2.93 -8.93 21.42
#